data_AF-A0A329T0M4-F1
#
_entry.id   AF-A0A329T0M4-F1
#
_cell.length_a   1.000
_cell.length_b   1.000
_cell.length_c   1.000
_cell.angle_alpha   90.00
_cell.angle_beta   90.00
_cell.angle_gamma   90.00
#
_symmetry.space_group_name_H-M   'P 1'
#
loop_
_entity.id
_entity.type
_entity.pdbx_description
1 polymer ?
#
loop_
_entity_poly.entity_id
_entity_poly.type
_entity_poly.pdbx_seq_one_letter_code
_entity_poly.pdbx_strand_id
1 'polypeptide(L)'
;MAKITSFMRVTKQPKAHGKKVDSSPVVKKEHVTKKDEATPPTASDEESGTHIPTFIYEMVKYKHTHEKHEVPQEMKTIVEYIKKYYDVPKDLETNAKFGCHSGLTYEKRLARAYSMGQLSLKRRKKGRAAPQPICLTCAAVGHTRKTCPDGF
;
A
#
# COMPACT_ATOMS: atom_id res chain seq x y z
N MET A 1 -50.71 3.18 -12.25
CA MET A 1 -50.05 1.85 -12.28
C MET A 1 -48.84 1.92 -13.21
N ALA A 2 -47.64 2.05 -12.66
CA ALA A 2 -46.40 2.14 -13.44
C ALA A 2 -45.62 0.83 -13.30
N LYS A 3 -45.25 0.28 -14.47
CA LYS A 3 -44.79 -1.10 -14.68
C LYS A 3 -43.35 -1.26 -14.17
N ILE A 4 -43.14 -2.23 -13.30
CA ILE A 4 -41.83 -2.63 -12.78
C ILE A 4 -41.00 -3.16 -13.95
N THR A 5 -39.90 -2.47 -14.27
CA THR A 5 -38.93 -2.92 -15.26
C THR A 5 -38.16 -4.11 -14.68
N SER A 6 -38.34 -5.28 -15.30
CA SER A 6 -37.67 -6.53 -14.97
C SER A 6 -36.15 -6.40 -15.19
N PHE A 7 -35.36 -6.62 -14.15
CA PHE A 7 -33.91 -6.74 -14.24
C PHE A 7 -33.53 -8.12 -14.81
N MET A 8 -32.86 -8.15 -15.97
CA MET A 8 -32.27 -9.37 -16.52
C MET A 8 -31.13 -9.86 -15.62
N ARG A 9 -31.36 -10.98 -14.91
CA ARG A 9 -30.30 -11.70 -14.21
C ARG A 9 -29.51 -12.53 -15.22
N VAL A 10 -28.29 -12.11 -15.54
CA VAL A 10 -27.34 -12.89 -16.34
C VAL A 10 -26.66 -13.90 -15.43
N THR A 11 -27.22 -15.11 -15.33
CA THR A 11 -26.51 -16.26 -14.74
C THR A 11 -25.76 -16.97 -15.87
N LYS A 12 -24.47 -16.72 -16.01
CA LYS A 12 -23.60 -17.59 -16.83
C LYS A 12 -23.50 -18.95 -16.13
N GLN A 13 -24.11 -19.98 -16.71
CA GLN A 13 -23.89 -21.36 -16.30
C GLN A 13 -22.51 -21.82 -16.78
N PRO A 14 -21.65 -22.40 -15.93
CA PRO A 14 -20.40 -22.99 -16.37
C PRO A 14 -20.69 -24.28 -17.16
N LYS A 15 -20.31 -24.30 -18.44
CA LYS A 15 -20.32 -25.52 -19.26
C LYS A 15 -19.20 -26.44 -18.79
N ALA A 16 -19.56 -27.51 -18.09
CA ALA A 16 -18.65 -28.62 -17.82
C ALA A 16 -18.47 -29.43 -19.11
N HIS A 17 -17.27 -29.40 -19.70
CA HIS A 17 -16.87 -30.35 -20.73
C HIS A 17 -15.92 -31.39 -20.14
N GLY A 18 -16.43 -32.60 -20.01
CA GLY A 18 -15.68 -33.80 -19.63
C GLY A 18 -14.74 -34.24 -20.75
N LYS A 19 -13.47 -34.40 -20.36
CA LYS A 19 -12.41 -35.32 -20.82
C LYS A 19 -12.80 -36.34 -21.92
N LYS A 20 -12.09 -36.31 -23.07
CA LYS A 20 -11.45 -37.49 -23.71
C LYS A 20 -10.21 -37.06 -24.53
N VAL A 21 -9.25 -37.96 -24.55
CA VAL A 21 -7.84 -37.87 -24.97
C VAL A 21 -7.73 -38.24 -26.45
N ASP A 22 -6.81 -37.59 -27.19
CA ASP A 22 -5.69 -38.20 -27.94
C ASP A 22 -5.21 -37.36 -29.14
N SER A 23 -3.89 -37.42 -29.33
CA SER A 23 -3.10 -37.08 -30.53
C SER A 23 -2.59 -35.63 -30.68
N SER A 24 -1.29 -35.46 -30.39
CA SER A 24 -0.43 -34.38 -30.92
C SER A 24 -0.20 -34.58 -32.44
N PRO A 25 0.18 -33.53 -33.20
CA PRO A 25 1.61 -33.26 -33.38
C PRO A 25 2.04 -31.78 -33.46
N VAL A 26 3.24 -31.55 -32.94
CA VAL A 26 4.32 -30.58 -33.28
C VAL A 26 4.11 -29.64 -34.48
N VAL A 27 4.18 -28.31 -34.25
CA VAL A 27 4.81 -27.27 -35.11
C VAL A 27 5.24 -26.09 -34.20
N LYS A 28 6.51 -25.96 -33.77
CA LYS A 28 7.61 -25.11 -34.29
C LYS A 28 7.32 -23.59 -34.46
N LYS A 29 8.04 -22.79 -33.63
CA LYS A 29 8.66 -21.45 -33.86
C LYS A 29 7.73 -20.30 -34.29
N GLU A 30 7.85 -19.07 -33.80
CA GLU A 30 9.06 -18.24 -33.83
C GLU A 30 9.14 -17.21 -32.69
N HIS A 31 10.38 -17.04 -32.27
CA HIS A 31 10.91 -16.01 -31.39
C HIS A 31 11.39 -14.87 -32.29
N VAL A 32 10.88 -13.64 -32.10
CA VAL A 32 11.44 -12.44 -32.75
C VAL A 32 12.03 -11.53 -31.68
N THR A 33 13.35 -11.63 -31.57
CA THR A 33 14.25 -10.66 -30.97
C THR A 33 14.36 -9.41 -31.84
N LYS A 34 14.22 -8.23 -31.23
CA LYS A 34 14.99 -7.03 -31.60
C LYS A 34 15.46 -6.29 -30.33
N LYS A 35 16.75 -6.47 -30.08
CA LYS A 35 17.74 -5.56 -29.46
C LYS A 35 17.75 -4.21 -30.19
N ASP A 36 18.19 -3.06 -29.69
CA ASP A 36 18.80 -2.51 -28.46
C ASP A 36 18.61 -0.97 -28.59
N GLU A 37 18.40 -0.18 -27.52
CA GLU A 37 19.16 1.07 -27.24
C GLU A 37 18.77 1.73 -25.89
N ALA A 38 19.68 1.59 -24.91
CA ALA A 38 20.08 2.48 -23.80
C ALA A 38 19.09 3.37 -22.98
N THR A 39 18.88 3.03 -21.69
CA THR A 39 18.93 3.93 -20.48
C THR A 39 18.88 3.10 -19.16
N PRO A 40 19.21 3.64 -17.95
CA PRO A 40 20.26 3.16 -17.02
C PRO A 40 19.74 2.23 -15.87
N PRO A 41 20.56 1.79 -14.90
CA PRO A 41 20.50 0.44 -14.32
C PRO A 41 19.29 0.19 -13.42
N THR A 42 18.57 -0.86 -13.76
CA THR A 42 17.69 -1.61 -12.87
C THR A 42 18.50 -2.19 -11.72
N ALA A 43 18.34 -1.63 -10.52
CA ALA A 43 18.83 -2.23 -9.30
C ALA A 43 17.76 -3.18 -8.73
N SER A 44 18.00 -4.47 -8.96
CA SER A 44 17.52 -5.64 -8.20
C SER A 44 16.02 -5.80 -8.01
N ASP A 45 15.38 -6.41 -9.01
CA ASP A 45 14.11 -7.10 -8.90
C ASP A 45 14.42 -8.53 -8.39
N GLU A 46 14.50 -8.68 -7.07
CA GLU A 46 14.59 -9.99 -6.42
C GLU A 46 13.24 -10.29 -5.76
N GLU A 47 12.41 -11.01 -6.52
CA GLU A 47 11.53 -12.07 -6.04
C GLU A 47 10.66 -11.75 -4.82
N SER A 48 9.63 -10.92 -5.04
CA SER A 48 8.35 -11.12 -4.36
C SER A 48 7.22 -10.71 -5.31
N GLY A 49 6.39 -11.67 -5.72
CA GLY A 49 5.36 -11.54 -6.76
C GLY A 49 4.18 -10.59 -6.47
N THR A 50 4.45 -9.43 -5.89
CA THR A 50 3.48 -8.37 -5.64
C THR A 50 3.72 -7.25 -6.65
N HIS A 51 2.90 -7.21 -7.70
CA HIS A 51 2.92 -6.13 -8.68
C HIS A 51 2.68 -4.78 -7.98
N ILE A 52 3.67 -3.91 -8.05
CA ILE A 52 3.59 -2.54 -7.55
C ILE A 52 3.00 -1.68 -8.68
N PRO A 53 1.83 -1.04 -8.50
CA PRO A 53 1.22 -0.21 -9.53
C PRO A 53 1.92 1.17 -9.61
N THR A 54 3.16 1.17 -10.11
CA THR A 54 4.01 2.36 -10.30
C THR A 54 3.32 3.45 -11.12
N PHE A 55 2.56 3.06 -12.15
CA PHE A 55 1.79 3.96 -12.99
C PHE A 55 0.80 4.83 -12.18
N ILE A 56 0.14 4.25 -11.18
CA ILE A 56 -0.79 5.01 -10.33
C ILE A 56 -0.01 6.08 -9.56
N TYR A 57 1.21 5.79 -9.11
CA TYR A 57 2.03 6.72 -8.33
C TYR A 57 2.55 7.89 -9.16
N GLU A 58 2.95 7.62 -10.40
CA GLU A 58 3.29 8.67 -11.36
C GLU A 58 2.10 9.59 -11.61
N MET A 59 0.90 9.03 -11.80
CA MET A 59 -0.32 9.82 -12.01
C MET A 59 -0.69 10.68 -10.80
N VAL A 60 -0.62 10.13 -9.59
CA VAL A 60 -0.97 10.87 -8.36
C VAL A 60 0.17 11.73 -7.81
N LYS A 61 1.34 11.71 -8.46
CA LYS A 61 2.56 12.44 -8.03
C LYS A 61 2.90 12.16 -6.57
N TYR A 62 2.95 10.87 -6.23
CA TYR A 62 3.28 10.44 -4.88
C TYR A 62 4.69 10.88 -4.51
N LYS A 63 4.83 11.52 -3.34
CA LYS A 63 6.12 12.00 -2.84
C LYS A 63 6.75 10.94 -1.96
N HIS A 64 7.86 10.40 -2.46
CA HIS A 64 8.64 9.39 -1.78
C HIS A 64 9.46 9.97 -0.64
N THR A 65 9.91 9.10 0.26
CA THR A 65 10.74 9.46 1.44
C THR A 65 11.99 10.29 1.08
N HIS A 66 12.56 10.09 -0.12
CA HIS A 66 13.77 10.76 -0.58
C HIS A 66 13.51 12.09 -1.29
N GLU A 67 12.25 12.42 -1.55
CA GLU A 67 11.87 13.64 -2.26
C GLU A 67 11.60 14.77 -1.26
N LYS A 68 12.35 15.87 -1.40
CA LYS A 68 12.20 17.04 -0.53
C LYS A 68 10.85 17.70 -0.80
N HIS A 69 9.96 17.69 0.18
CA HIS A 69 8.70 18.39 0.09
C HIS A 69 8.32 19.02 1.43
N GLU A 70 7.50 20.07 1.35
CA GLU A 70 7.04 20.79 2.52
C GLU A 70 5.97 19.96 3.25
N VAL A 71 6.36 19.48 4.43
CA VAL A 71 5.51 18.75 5.36
C VAL A 71 5.16 19.71 6.51
N PRO A 72 3.87 19.81 6.90
CA PRO A 72 3.48 20.62 8.06
C PRO A 72 4.16 20.12 9.34
N GLN A 73 4.44 21.03 10.27
CA GLN A 73 5.23 20.74 11.46
C GLN A 73 4.61 19.64 12.34
N GLU A 74 3.29 19.62 12.45
CA GLU A 74 2.52 18.59 13.17
C GLU A 74 2.82 17.17 12.64
N MET A 75 2.87 17.01 11.32
CA MET A 75 3.16 15.71 10.70
C MET A 75 4.60 15.28 10.97
N LYS A 76 5.56 16.22 11.01
CA LYS A 76 6.94 15.92 11.40
C LYS A 76 7.01 15.39 12.83
N THR A 77 6.33 16.06 13.77
CA THR A 77 6.29 15.61 15.18
C THR A 77 5.64 14.24 15.33
N ILE A 78 4.59 13.93 14.57
CA ILE A 78 3.95 12.61 14.56
C ILE A 78 4.92 11.54 14.04
N VAL A 79 5.59 11.82 12.92
CA VAL A 79 6.55 10.88 12.32
C VAL A 79 7.73 10.61 13.26
N GLU A 80 8.25 11.65 13.92
CA GLU A 80 9.31 11.50 14.91
C GLU A 80 8.87 10.65 16.11
N TYR A 81 7.65 10.88 16.62
CA TYR A 81 7.06 10.07 17.67
C TYR A 81 6.95 8.59 17.25
N ILE A 82 6.42 8.33 16.05
CA ILE A 82 6.25 6.98 15.52
C ILE A 82 7.62 6.31 15.38
N LYS A 83 8.61 6.98 14.76
CA LYS A 83 9.97 6.44 14.61
C LYS A 83 10.63 6.12 15.95
N LYS A 84 10.34 6.87 17.01
CA LYS A 84 10.90 6.65 18.35
C LYS A 84 10.33 5.40 19.02
N TYR A 85 9.04 5.13 18.85
CA TYR A 85 8.32 4.13 19.64
C TYR A 85 7.87 2.89 18.86
N TYR A 86 7.82 2.97 17.54
CA TYR A 86 7.38 1.91 16.64
C TYR A 86 8.49 1.50 15.69
N ASP A 87 8.46 0.23 15.30
CA ASP A 87 9.30 -0.31 14.24
C ASP A 87 8.64 0.00 12.91
N VAL A 88 9.28 0.88 12.15
CA VAL A 88 8.85 1.28 10.81
C VAL A 88 9.62 0.44 9.79
N PRO A 89 8.95 -0.45 9.03
CA PRO A 89 9.61 -1.22 7.99
C PRO A 89 10.18 -0.31 6.90
N LYS A 90 11.33 -0.70 6.32
CA LYS A 90 11.89 -0.01 5.15
C LYS A 90 10.96 -0.15 3.93
N ASP A 91 10.29 -1.30 3.83
CA ASP A 91 9.36 -1.64 2.75
C ASP A 91 7.96 -1.07 2.97
N LEU A 92 7.78 -0.05 3.84
CA LEU A 92 6.47 0.55 4.10
C LEU A 92 5.77 1.02 2.82
N GLU A 93 6.56 1.52 1.86
CA GLU A 93 6.03 1.97 0.57
C GLU A 93 5.60 0.76 -0.27
N THR A 94 6.46 -0.24 -0.43
CA THR A 94 6.25 -1.39 -1.32
C THR A 94 5.25 -2.42 -0.79
N ASN A 95 5.11 -2.55 0.52
CA ASN A 95 4.40 -3.68 1.13
C ASN A 95 2.87 -3.50 1.10
N ALA A 96 2.18 -4.46 0.48
CA ALA A 96 0.72 -4.49 0.36
C ALA A 96 -0.03 -4.54 1.71
N LYS A 97 0.62 -4.96 2.81
CA LYS A 97 0.01 -5.00 4.16
C LYS A 97 -0.42 -3.62 4.65
N PHE A 98 0.30 -2.57 4.27
CA PHE A 98 -0.05 -1.19 4.63
C PHE A 98 -1.16 -0.60 3.75
N GLY A 99 -1.74 -1.44 2.90
CA GLY A 99 -2.77 -1.10 1.93
C GLY A 99 -2.22 -0.35 0.72
N CYS A 100 -3.12 0.06 -0.16
CA CYS A 100 -2.80 0.98 -1.26
C CYS A 100 -2.08 2.22 -0.70
N HIS A 101 -1.27 2.88 -1.54
CA HIS A 101 -0.57 4.12 -1.20
C HIS A 101 -1.60 5.23 -0.88
N SER A 102 -2.09 5.21 0.35
CA SER A 102 -3.16 6.06 0.83
C SER A 102 -2.57 7.37 1.30
N GLY A 103 -2.65 8.37 0.44
CA GLY A 103 -2.08 9.70 0.67
C GLY A 103 -1.02 10.03 -0.38
N LEU A 104 -0.85 11.33 -0.61
CA LEU A 104 0.12 11.86 -1.57
C LEU A 104 1.57 11.74 -1.09
N THR A 105 1.82 11.42 0.18
CA THR A 105 3.15 11.46 0.79
C THR A 105 3.39 10.30 1.76
N TYR A 106 4.68 9.98 1.98
CA TYR A 106 5.13 8.96 2.92
C TYR A 106 4.62 9.16 4.36
N GLU A 107 4.61 10.40 4.86
CA GLU A 107 4.21 10.73 6.23
C GLU A 107 2.73 10.44 6.45
N LYS A 108 1.88 10.77 5.47
CA LYS A 108 0.44 10.48 5.52
C LYS A 108 0.18 8.99 5.56
N ARG A 109 0.93 8.22 4.78
CA ARG A 109 0.89 6.76 4.82
C ARG A 109 1.32 6.21 6.18
N LEU A 110 2.42 6.72 6.73
CA LEU A 110 2.91 6.29 8.04
C LEU A 110 1.90 6.60 9.16
N ALA A 111 1.32 7.80 9.13
CA ALA A 111 0.26 8.21 10.04
C ALA A 111 -0.98 7.32 9.93
N ARG A 112 -1.35 6.90 8.72
CA ARG A 112 -2.45 5.95 8.53
C ARG A 112 -2.11 4.56 9.07
N ALA A 113 -0.94 4.02 8.75
CA ALA A 113 -0.49 2.72 9.27
C ALA A 113 -0.51 2.72 10.82
N TYR A 114 -0.12 3.83 11.44
CA TYR A 114 -0.26 4.06 12.88
C TYR A 114 -1.73 4.06 13.33
N SER A 115 -2.61 4.82 12.66
CA SER A 115 -4.04 4.87 12.99
C SER A 115 -4.74 3.51 12.92
N MET A 116 -4.28 2.65 12.01
CA MET A 116 -4.79 1.31 11.80
C MET A 116 -4.14 0.27 12.73
N GLY A 117 -3.16 0.65 13.55
CA GLY A 117 -2.45 -0.28 14.43
C GLY A 117 -1.61 -1.32 13.68
N GLN A 118 -1.19 -1.03 12.44
CA GLN A 118 -0.41 -1.96 11.61
C GLN A 118 1.09 -1.95 11.94
N LEU A 119 1.55 -1.01 12.76
CA LEU A 119 2.95 -0.88 13.16
C LEU A 119 3.22 -1.66 14.45
N SER A 120 4.29 -2.44 14.45
CA SER A 120 4.76 -3.12 15.66
C SER A 120 5.46 -2.15 16.59
N LEU A 121 5.21 -2.28 17.89
CA LEU A 121 5.93 -1.54 18.92
C LEU A 121 7.39 -1.99 18.99
N LYS A 122 8.30 -1.02 19.12
CA LYS A 122 9.71 -1.30 19.39
C LYS A 122 9.83 -2.11 20.67
N ARG A 123 10.60 -3.20 20.62
CA ARG A 123 10.92 -4.00 21.81
C ARG A 123 11.58 -3.11 22.86
N ARG A 124 10.85 -2.76 23.91
CA ARG A 124 11.39 -2.04 25.06
C ARG A 124 12.03 -3.02 26.04
N LYS A 125 13.06 -2.55 26.75
CA LYS A 125 13.60 -3.24 27.93
C LYS A 125 12.45 -3.47 28.94
N LYS A 126 12.35 -4.69 29.48
CA LYS A 126 11.32 -5.10 30.46
C LYS A 126 11.21 -4.04 31.57
N GLY A 127 9.99 -3.54 31.83
CA GLY A 127 9.71 -2.59 32.91
C GLY A 127 9.35 -1.16 32.50
N ARG A 128 9.35 -0.79 31.20
CA ARG A 128 8.82 0.51 30.76
C ARG A 128 7.35 0.41 30.38
N ALA A 129 6.55 1.39 30.84
CA ALA A 129 5.16 1.57 30.45
C ALA A 129 5.00 1.66 28.92
N ALA A 130 3.87 1.19 28.40
CA ALA A 130 3.51 1.30 26.99
C ALA A 130 3.49 2.78 26.56
N PRO A 131 3.91 3.12 25.33
CA PRO A 131 3.79 4.47 24.82
C PRO A 131 2.33 4.91 24.81
N GLN A 132 2.06 6.12 25.28
CA GLN A 132 0.74 6.75 25.15
C GLN A 132 0.41 6.97 23.66
N PRO A 133 -0.88 7.02 23.28
CA PRO A 133 -1.26 7.33 21.90
C PRO A 133 -0.93 8.79 21.54
N ILE A 134 -0.60 9.06 20.29
CA ILE A 134 -0.44 10.41 19.74
C ILE A 134 -1.68 10.76 18.89
N CYS A 135 -2.20 11.97 19.05
CA CYS A 135 -3.29 12.49 18.23
C CYS A 135 -2.76 12.90 16.85
N LEU A 136 -3.48 12.50 15.79
CA LEU A 136 -3.09 12.81 14.41
C LEU A 136 -3.54 14.21 13.95
N THR A 137 -4.41 14.90 14.70
CA THR A 137 -4.89 16.25 14.35
C THR A 137 -4.09 17.34 15.04
N CYS A 138 -3.77 17.21 16.33
CA CYS A 138 -3.02 18.23 17.08
C CYS A 138 -1.60 17.81 17.48
N ALA A 139 -1.13 16.62 17.04
CA ALA A 139 0.18 16.05 17.39
C ALA A 139 0.47 15.89 18.90
N ALA A 140 -0.52 16.07 19.77
CA ALA A 140 -0.37 15.92 21.21
C ALA A 140 -0.43 14.45 21.64
N VAL A 141 0.34 14.12 22.69
CA VAL A 141 0.37 12.78 23.28
C VAL A 141 -0.68 12.66 24.39
N GLY A 142 -1.33 11.50 24.48
CA GLY A 142 -2.27 11.16 25.56
C GLY A 142 -3.69 10.87 25.09
N HIS A 143 -4.02 11.15 23.83
CA HIS A 143 -5.37 10.94 23.30
C HIS A 143 -5.33 10.56 21.81
N THR A 144 -6.45 10.02 21.30
CA THR A 144 -6.59 9.61 19.89
C THR A 144 -7.42 10.63 19.12
N ARG A 145 -7.42 10.56 17.78
CA ARG A 145 -8.23 11.43 16.90
C ARG A 145 -9.69 11.61 17.38
N LYS A 146 -10.30 10.55 17.90
CA LYS A 146 -11.71 10.56 18.35
C LYS A 146 -11.97 11.40 19.60
N THR A 147 -10.92 11.69 20.36
CA THR A 147 -10.98 12.38 21.65
C THR A 147 -10.13 13.64 21.62
N CYS A 148 -9.76 14.15 20.44
CA CYS A 148 -8.97 15.38 20.35
C CYS A 148 -9.91 16.58 20.57
N PRO A 149 -9.54 17.54 21.44
CA PRO A 149 -10.35 18.72 21.70
C PRO A 149 -10.47 19.62 20.46
N ASP A 150 -9.45 19.59 19.60
CA ASP A 150 -9.41 20.34 18.33
C ASP A 150 -9.97 19.54 17.15
N GLY A 151 -10.45 18.31 17.38
CA GLY A 151 -10.96 17.42 16.35
C GLY A 151 -12.45 17.66 16.10
N PHE A 152 -12.78 18.36 15.01
CA PHE A 152 -14.13 18.40 14.47
C PHE A 152 -14.55 17.06 13.85
#